data_AF-A0A529PAG7-F1
#
_entry.id   AF-A0A529PAG7-F1
#
_cell.length_a   1.000
_cell.length_b   1.000
_cell.length_c   1.000
_cell.angle_alpha   90.00
_cell.angle_beta   90.00
_cell.angle_gamma   90.00
#
_symmetry.space_group_name_H-M   'P 1'
#
loop_
_entity.id
_entity.type
_entity.pdbx_description
1 polymer ?
#
loop_
_entity_poly.entity_id
_entity_poly.type
_entity_poly.pdbx_seq_one_letter_code
_entity_poly.pdbx_strand_id
1 'polypeptide(L)' 'GECVDALGWRFEVVDLDGRRIDKLIATRLPDSHRQIAR' A
#
# COMPACT_ATOMS: atom_id res chain seq x y z
N GLY A 1 5.34 -1.11 9.29
CA GLY A 1 4.15 -1.51 10.06
C GLY A 1 3.57 -2.79 9.48
N GLU A 2 2.27 -2.97 9.57
CA GLU A 2 1.54 -3.96 8.76
C GLU A 2 1.33 -3.40 7.35
N CYS A 3 1.47 -4.24 6.32
CA CYS A 3 1.30 -3.85 4.94
C CYS A 3 0.24 -4.71 4.25
N VAL A 4 -0.65 -4.08 3.50
CA VAL A 4 -1.63 -4.79 2.67
C VAL A 4 -1.61 -4.26 1.24
N ASP A 5 -1.65 -5.18 0.29
CA ASP A 5 -1.74 -4.88 -1.13
C ASP A 5 -3.19 -5.09 -1.57
N ALA A 6 -3.84 -4.04 -2.05
CA ALA A 6 -5.22 -4.08 -2.49
C ALA A 6 -5.50 -2.99 -3.53
N LEU A 7 -6.39 -3.29 -4.50
CA LEU A 7 -6.88 -2.30 -5.48
C LEU A 7 -5.76 -1.57 -6.26
N GLY A 8 -4.60 -2.21 -6.46
CA GLY A 8 -3.45 -1.61 -7.15
C GLY A 8 -2.61 -0.66 -6.30
N TRP A 9 -2.73 -0.72 -4.97
CA TRP A 9 -1.96 0.06 -4.02
C TRP A 9 -1.38 -0.83 -2.92
N ARG A 10 -0.24 -0.41 -2.37
CA ARG A 10 0.30 -0.89 -1.09
C ARG A 10 -0.01 0.14 -0.02
N PHE A 11 -0.71 -0.30 1.01
CA PHE A 11 -0.98 0.48 2.20
C PHE A 11 -0.04 0.01 3.31
N GLU A 12 0.81 0.90 3.82
CA GLU A 12 1.60 0.66 5.02
C GLU A 12 0.99 1.43 6.20
N VAL A 13 0.61 0.70 7.25
CA VAL A 13 0.14 1.31 8.50
C VAL A 13 1.34 1.90 9.24
N VAL A 14 1.28 3.21 9.51
CA VAL A 14 2.34 3.93 10.22
C VAL A 14 1.92 4.39 11.61
N ASP A 15 0.61 4.52 11.86
CA ASP A 15 0.07 4.91 13.16
C ASP A 15 -1.28 4.20 13.42
N LEU A 16 -1.45 3.75 14.66
CA LEU A 16 -2.68 3.15 15.16
C LEU A 16 -3.17 3.95 16.36
N ASP A 17 -4.46 4.26 16.36
CA ASP A 17 -5.15 4.78 17.54
C ASP A 17 -6.08 3.71 18.11
N GLY A 18 -5.63 3.05 19.18
CA GLY A 18 -6.32 1.94 19.82
C GLY A 18 -6.51 0.75 18.88
N ARG A 19 -7.73 0.58 18.35
CA ARG A 19 -8.11 -0.50 17.41
C ARG A 19 -8.36 0.00 15.99
N ARG A 20 -7.99 1.25 15.69
CA ARG A 20 -8.24 1.89 14.39
C ARG A 20 -6.91 2.33 13.77
N ILE A 21 -6.85 2.25 12.46
CA ILE A 21 -5.77 2.86 11.69
C ILE A 21 -6.00 4.38 11.68
N ASP A 22 -5.02 5.16 12.15
CA ASP A 22 -5.05 6.63 12.13
C ASP A 22 -4.33 7.17 10.89
N LYS A 23 -3.10 6.71 10.66
CA LYS A 23 -2.29 7.11 9.49
C LYS A 23 -1.71 5.92 8.75
N LEU A 24 -1.70 6.05 7.43
CA LEU A 24 -1.05 5.13 6.51
C LEU A 24 -0.30 5.89 5.43
N ILE A 25 0.66 5.22 4.81
CA ILE A 25 1.30 5.64 3.56
C ILE A 25 0.75 4.76 2.45
N ALA A 26 0.24 5.37 1.39
CA ALA A 26 -0.25 4.66 0.21
C ALA A 26 0.76 4.84 -0.95
N THR A 27 1.23 3.73 -1.50
CA THR A 27 2.11 3.71 -2.67
C THR A 27 1.44 2.95 -3.81
N ARG A 28 1.44 3.49 -5.04
CA ARG A 28 0.95 2.75 -6.21
C ARG A 28 1.78 1.49 -6.39
N LEU A 29 1.12 0.34 -6.57
CA LEU A 29 1.82 -0.83 -7.05
C LEU A 29 2.25 -0.59 -8.51
N PRO A 30 3.37 -1.17 -8.94
CA PRO A 30 3.73 -1.15 -10.35
C PRO A 30 2.58 -1.77 -11.15
N ASP A 31 2.04 -1.06 -12.14
CA ASP A 31 1.15 -1.69 -13.11
C ASP A 31 1.88 -2.84 -13.77
N SER A 32 1.31 -4.05 -13.72
CA SER A 32 1.85 -5.23 -14.41
C SER A 32 2.03 -5.00 -15.92
N HIS A 33 1.36 -3.97 -16.46
CA HIS A 33 1.48 -3.55 -17.86
C HIS A 33 2.81 -2.86 -18.21
N ARG A 34 3.61 -2.46 -17.21
CA ARG A 34 4.95 -1.88 -17.43
C ARG A 34 6.06 -2.94 -17.53
N GLN A 35 5.72 -4.24 -17.53
CA GLN A 35 6.72 -5.31 -17.63
C GLN A 35 6.95 -5.81 -19.07
N ILE A 36 6.35 -5.21 -20.09
CA ILE A 36 6.67 -5.49 -21.51
C ILE A 36 7.41 -4.29 -22.11
N ALA A 37 8.60 -4.03 -21.61
CA ALA A 37 9.63 -3.23 -22.27
C ALA A 37 10.96 -3.45 -21.56
N ARG A 38 11.52 -4.66 -21.71
CA ARG A 38 12.96 -4.88 -21.58
C ARG A 38 13.37 -6.00 -22.52
#